data_AF-A0A6I4M3L2-F1
#
_entry.id   AF-A0A6I4M3L2-F1
#
_cell.length_a   1.000
_cell.length_b   1.000
_cell.length_c   1.000
_cell.angle_alpha   90.00
_cell.angle_beta   90.00
_cell.angle_gamma   90.00
#
_symmetry.space_group_name_H-M   'P 1'
#
loop_
_entity.id
_entity.type
_entity.pdbx_description
1 polymer ?
#
loop_
_entity_poly.entity_id
_entity_poly.type
_entity_poly.pdbx_seq_one_letter_code
_entity_poly.pdbx_strand_id
1 'polypeptide(L)'
;MPKRFLTERLKLHIELALDRDCTCKKTLARLDRRADRLGLTGAEVDAARDLHSFDIRIAAAIDFACALGSDEPVRIHAAVVRALMVGYNMLELKEVAKLAYARDLGMAKPKDLEINPELLRNLAPHQQQ
;
A
#
# COMPACT_ATOMS: atom_id res chain seq x y z
N MET A 1 -23.50 -8.57 -11.07
CA MET A 1 -22.43 -7.55 -11.09
C MET A 1 -21.23 -8.12 -10.36
N PRO A 2 -20.00 -8.05 -10.88
CA PRO A 2 -18.83 -8.53 -10.15
C PRO A 2 -18.70 -7.68 -8.87
N LYS A 3 -18.73 -8.31 -7.70
CA LYS A 3 -18.42 -7.64 -6.43
C LYS A 3 -17.04 -7.02 -6.59
N ARG A 4 -16.94 -5.70 -6.55
CA ARG A 4 -15.64 -5.04 -6.36
C ARG A 4 -15.11 -5.55 -5.01
N PHE A 5 -14.01 -6.28 -5.04
CA PHE A 5 -13.43 -6.92 -3.85
C PHE A 5 -13.09 -5.91 -2.73
N LEU A 6 -12.78 -4.66 -3.11
CA LEU A 6 -12.53 -3.58 -2.17
C LEU A 6 -13.56 -2.46 -2.35
N THR A 7 -14.22 -2.07 -1.26
CA THR A 7 -15.09 -0.90 -1.22
C THR A 7 -14.27 0.39 -1.34
N GLU A 8 -14.89 1.47 -1.84
CA GLU A 8 -14.19 2.76 -1.96
C GLU A 8 -13.74 3.31 -0.60
N ARG A 9 -14.49 2.99 0.47
CA ARG A 9 -14.12 3.32 1.85
C ARG A 9 -12.84 2.60 2.28
N LEU A 10 -12.76 1.28 2.06
CA LEU A 10 -11.56 0.50 2.37
C LEU A 10 -10.33 1.00 1.58
N LYS A 11 -10.50 1.27 0.29
CA LYS A 11 -9.43 1.83 -0.54
C LYS A 11 -8.92 3.16 0.03
N LEU A 12 -9.83 4.05 0.43
CA LEU A 12 -9.44 5.34 0.98
C LEU A 12 -8.67 5.18 2.31
N HIS A 13 -9.10 4.29 3.21
CA HIS A 13 -8.37 4.01 4.45
C HIS A 13 -6.93 3.52 4.19
N ILE A 14 -6.77 2.57 3.25
CA ILE A 14 -5.44 2.09 2.84
C ILE A 14 -4.62 3.23 2.23
N GLU A 15 -5.23 4.04 1.36
CA GLU A 15 -4.57 5.18 0.72
C GLU A 15 -4.09 6.21 1.75
N LEU A 16 -4.92 6.56 2.73
CA LEU A 16 -4.56 7.48 3.82
C LEU A 16 -3.39 6.96 4.65
N ALA A 17 -3.40 5.67 4.97
CA ALA A 17 -2.33 5.02 5.73
C ALA A 17 -1.00 5.01 4.98
N LEU A 18 -1.02 4.68 3.68
CA LEU A 18 0.18 4.66 2.84
C LEU A 18 0.74 6.07 2.56
N ASP A 19 -0.12 7.10 2.56
CA ASP A 19 0.27 8.51 2.37
C ASP A 19 0.53 9.26 3.71
N ARG A 20 0.66 8.57 4.85
CA ARG A 20 0.81 9.21 6.16
C ARG A 20 1.95 10.26 6.21
N ASP A 21 3.04 10.00 5.49
CA ASP A 21 4.23 10.84 5.44
C ASP A 21 4.21 11.81 4.24
N CYS A 22 3.14 11.81 3.45
CA CYS A 22 3.01 12.66 2.27
C CYS A 22 2.71 14.12 2.66
N THR A 23 3.61 15.03 2.32
CA THR A 23 3.43 16.48 2.55
C THR A 23 2.85 17.21 1.34
N CYS A 24 2.49 16.49 0.26
CA CYS A 24 1.96 17.08 -0.96
C CYS A 24 0.54 17.63 -0.75
N LYS A 25 0.41 18.97 -0.67
CA LYS A 25 -0.87 19.66 -0.46
C LYS A 25 -1.98 19.22 -1.44
N LYS A 26 -1.63 18.97 -2.71
CA LYS A 26 -2.59 18.52 -3.72
C LYS A 26 -3.10 17.10 -3.45
N THR A 27 -2.22 16.20 -3.02
CA THR A 27 -2.58 14.82 -2.66
C THR A 27 -3.44 14.81 -1.42
N LEU A 28 -3.03 15.53 -0.37
CA LEU A 28 -3.78 15.65 0.89
C LEU A 28 -5.18 16.21 0.64
N ALA A 29 -5.30 17.35 -0.06
CA ALA A 29 -6.60 17.95 -0.36
C ALA A 29 -7.50 17.03 -1.21
N ARG A 30 -6.92 16.19 -2.07
CA ARG A 30 -7.67 15.20 -2.85
C ARG A 30 -8.23 14.09 -1.96
N LEU A 31 -7.43 13.61 -1.01
CA LEU A 31 -7.84 12.57 -0.06
C LEU A 31 -8.91 13.10 0.91
N ASP A 32 -8.73 14.31 1.44
CA ASP A 32 -9.71 14.94 2.34
C ASP A 32 -11.08 15.11 1.64
N ARG A 33 -11.09 15.69 0.42
CA ARG A 33 -12.34 15.78 -0.37
C ARG A 33 -12.98 14.43 -0.66
N ARG A 34 -12.18 13.35 -0.76
CA ARG A 34 -12.70 12.00 -0.99
C ARG A 34 -13.25 11.40 0.31
N ALA A 35 -12.62 11.69 1.44
CA ALA A 35 -13.12 11.35 2.77
C ALA A 35 -14.49 11.99 3.02
N ASP A 36 -14.61 13.29 2.75
CA ASP A 36 -15.87 14.04 2.87
C ASP A 36 -16.99 13.41 2.04
N ARG A 37 -16.71 13.11 0.76
CA ARG A 37 -17.69 12.47 -0.15
C ARG A 37 -18.13 11.08 0.30
N LEU A 38 -17.29 10.36 1.04
CA LEU A 38 -17.57 9.03 1.57
C LEU A 38 -18.12 9.07 3.00
N GLY A 39 -18.31 10.27 3.56
CA GLY A 39 -18.80 10.46 4.93
C GLY A 39 -17.87 9.89 5.99
N LEU A 40 -16.55 9.96 5.79
CA LEU A 40 -15.60 9.65 6.85
C LEU A 40 -15.55 10.83 7.82
N THR A 41 -15.53 10.53 9.11
CA THR A 41 -15.29 11.55 10.14
C THR A 41 -13.81 11.91 10.20
N GLY A 42 -13.48 13.07 10.77
CA GLY A 42 -12.08 13.45 11.02
C GLY A 42 -11.33 12.40 11.82
N ALA A 43 -11.97 11.84 12.86
CA ALA A 43 -11.39 10.76 13.67
C ALA A 43 -11.06 9.50 12.87
N GLU A 44 -11.87 9.13 11.87
CA GLU A 44 -11.58 7.99 11.01
C GLU A 44 -10.44 8.26 10.03
N VAL A 45 -10.33 9.50 9.55
CA VAL A 45 -9.21 9.93 8.69
C VAL A 45 -7.91 9.92 9.47
N ASP A 46 -7.92 10.49 10.67
CA ASP A 46 -6.75 10.56 11.55
C ASP A 46 -6.32 9.16 11.98
N ALA A 47 -7.26 8.31 12.38
CA ALA A 47 -6.98 6.90 12.69
C ALA A 47 -6.31 6.19 11.50
N ALA A 48 -6.81 6.39 10.27
CA ALA A 48 -6.22 5.78 9.09
C ALA A 48 -4.77 6.23 8.84
N ARG A 49 -4.49 7.53 9.03
CA ARG A 49 -3.13 8.10 8.92
C ARG A 49 -2.19 7.53 9.98
N ASP A 50 -2.70 7.27 11.17
CA ASP A 50 -1.98 6.61 12.28
C ASP A 50 -1.93 5.08 12.16
N LEU A 51 -2.18 4.54 10.95
CA LEU A 51 -2.18 3.11 10.66
C LEU A 51 -3.21 2.29 11.45
N HIS A 52 -4.34 2.91 11.79
CA HIS A 52 -5.39 2.34 12.62
C HIS A 52 -6.77 2.45 11.95
N SER A 53 -7.73 1.68 12.48
CA SER A 53 -9.14 1.79 12.12
C SER A 53 -10.01 1.24 13.24
N PHE A 54 -11.21 1.78 13.39
CA PHE A 54 -12.24 1.26 14.29
C PHE A 54 -12.89 -0.03 13.75
N ASP A 55 -12.72 -0.32 12.46
CA ASP A 55 -13.14 -1.57 11.84
C ASP A 55 -11.96 -2.54 11.75
N ILE A 56 -12.11 -3.73 12.34
CA ILE A 56 -11.04 -4.72 12.43
C ILE A 56 -10.58 -5.25 11.06
N ARG A 57 -11.48 -5.32 10.07
CA ARG A 57 -11.12 -5.74 8.71
C ARG A 57 -10.31 -4.65 8.03
N ILE A 58 -10.75 -3.39 8.15
CA ILE A 58 -10.00 -2.25 7.59
C ILE A 58 -8.62 -2.15 8.26
N ALA A 59 -8.55 -2.29 9.58
CA ALA A 59 -7.28 -2.28 10.32
C ALA A 59 -6.32 -3.37 9.82
N ALA A 60 -6.79 -4.60 9.61
CA ALA A 60 -5.96 -5.68 9.08
C ALA A 60 -5.50 -5.45 7.64
N ALA A 61 -6.32 -4.79 6.80
CA ALA A 61 -5.92 -4.45 5.45
C ALA A 61 -4.90 -3.31 5.39
N ILE A 62 -5.03 -2.29 6.25
CA ILE A 62 -4.00 -1.26 6.45
C ILE A 62 -2.69 -1.93 6.89
N ASP A 63 -2.76 -2.78 7.92
CA ASP A 63 -1.63 -3.51 8.46
C ASP A 63 -0.89 -4.32 7.38
N PHE A 64 -1.63 -5.04 6.55
CA PHE A 64 -1.08 -5.78 5.42
C PHE A 64 -0.45 -4.87 4.35
N ALA A 65 -1.13 -3.81 3.95
CA ALA A 65 -0.61 -2.86 2.96
C ALA A 65 0.71 -2.20 3.43
N CYS A 66 0.78 -1.80 4.71
CA CYS A 66 1.98 -1.22 5.29
C CYS A 66 3.10 -2.25 5.47
N ALA A 67 2.78 -3.50 5.81
CA ALA A 67 3.77 -4.58 5.89
C ALA A 67 4.46 -4.81 4.55
N LEU A 68 3.74 -4.72 3.43
CA LEU A 68 4.32 -4.85 2.09
C LEU A 68 5.37 -3.77 1.80
N GLY A 69 5.19 -2.55 2.29
CA GLY A 69 6.18 -1.47 2.14
C GLY A 69 7.41 -1.58 3.05
N SER A 70 7.40 -2.48 4.04
CA SER A 70 8.56 -2.71 4.92
C SER A 70 9.60 -3.68 4.36
N ASP A 71 9.22 -4.45 3.32
CA ASP A 71 10.00 -5.54 2.73
C ASP A 71 10.54 -6.59 3.74
N GLU A 72 9.91 -6.69 4.92
CA GLU A 72 10.28 -7.64 5.97
C GLU A 72 9.41 -8.92 5.89
N PRO A 73 9.96 -10.10 5.52
CA PRO A 73 9.15 -11.30 5.25
C PRO A 73 8.31 -11.77 6.45
N VAL A 74 8.87 -11.68 7.66
CA VAL A 74 8.17 -12.08 8.90
C VAL A 74 6.98 -11.17 9.16
N ARG A 75 7.14 -9.86 8.95
CA ARG A 75 6.10 -8.85 9.14
C ARG A 75 4.96 -9.01 8.13
N ILE A 76 5.31 -9.31 6.87
CA ILE A 76 4.35 -9.59 5.80
C ILE A 76 3.56 -10.85 6.13
N HIS A 77 4.24 -11.94 6.53
CA HIS A 77 3.58 -13.19 6.89
C HIS A 77 2.59 -13.00 8.05
N ALA A 78 3.01 -12.31 9.11
CA ALA A 78 2.14 -12.03 10.25
C ALA A 78 0.90 -11.20 9.87
N ALA A 79 1.05 -10.22 8.97
CA ALA A 79 -0.07 -9.43 8.48
C ALA A 79 -1.04 -10.23 7.60
N VAL A 80 -0.51 -11.12 6.74
CA VAL A 80 -1.34 -12.05 5.94
C VAL A 80 -2.18 -12.93 6.87
N VAL A 81 -1.57 -13.54 7.89
CA VAL A 81 -2.28 -14.39 8.86
C VAL A 81 -3.40 -13.61 9.54
N ARG A 82 -3.13 -12.40 10.03
CA ARG A 82 -4.16 -11.55 10.67
C ARG A 82 -5.30 -11.20 9.73
N ALA A 83 -5.00 -10.86 8.47
CA ALA A 83 -6.02 -10.53 7.49
C ALA A 83 -6.92 -11.74 7.17
N LEU A 84 -6.34 -12.94 7.04
CA LEU A 84 -7.11 -14.17 6.87
C LEU A 84 -8.01 -14.46 8.08
N MET A 85 -7.54 -14.24 9.31
CA MET A 85 -8.32 -14.43 10.53
C MET A 85 -9.56 -13.54 10.60
N VAL A 86 -9.52 -12.34 10.00
CA VAL A 86 -10.67 -11.42 9.96
C VAL A 86 -11.50 -11.55 8.68
N GLY A 87 -11.30 -12.64 7.93
CA GLY A 87 -12.17 -13.03 6.83
C GLY A 87 -11.79 -12.48 5.46
N TYR A 88 -10.56 -12.00 5.27
CA TYR A 88 -10.05 -11.78 3.91
C TYR A 88 -9.76 -13.11 3.23
N ASN A 89 -10.00 -13.17 1.92
CA ASN A 89 -9.49 -14.24 1.06
C ASN A 89 -8.29 -13.76 0.22
N MET A 90 -7.60 -14.70 -0.42
CA MET A 90 -6.41 -14.40 -1.22
C MET A 90 -6.66 -13.46 -2.41
N LEU A 91 -7.87 -13.43 -2.98
CA LEU A 91 -8.21 -12.49 -4.06
C LEU A 91 -8.33 -11.06 -3.52
N GLU A 92 -8.97 -10.88 -2.37
CA GLU A 92 -9.06 -9.57 -1.72
C GLU A 92 -7.66 -9.08 -1.28
N LEU A 93 -6.81 -9.95 -0.72
CA LEU A 93 -5.43 -9.62 -0.39
C LEU A 93 -4.61 -9.22 -1.63
N LYS A 94 -4.81 -9.90 -2.77
CA LYS A 94 -4.18 -9.51 -4.03
C LYS A 94 -4.57 -8.09 -4.46
N GLU A 95 -5.83 -7.69 -4.26
CA GLU A 95 -6.26 -6.32 -4.56
C GLU A 95 -5.66 -5.29 -3.59
N VAL A 96 -5.51 -5.62 -2.30
CA VAL A 96 -4.81 -4.75 -1.34
C VAL A 96 -3.33 -4.60 -1.73
N ALA A 97 -2.67 -5.69 -2.11
CA ALA A 97 -1.28 -5.66 -2.54
C ALA A 97 -1.08 -4.78 -3.80
N LYS A 98 -1.99 -4.87 -4.78
CA LYS A 98 -1.96 -3.97 -5.95
C LYS A 98 -2.02 -2.50 -5.56
N LEU A 99 -2.84 -2.13 -4.57
CA LEU A 99 -2.91 -0.76 -4.08
C LEU A 99 -1.60 -0.33 -3.43
N ALA A 100 -1.02 -1.19 -2.57
CA ALA A 100 0.24 -0.91 -1.90
C ALA A 100 1.38 -0.65 -2.92
N TYR A 101 1.57 -1.56 -3.88
CA TYR A 101 2.62 -1.44 -4.89
C TYR A 101 2.40 -0.26 -5.85
N ALA A 102 1.15 0.07 -6.18
CA ALA A 102 0.86 1.23 -7.02
C ALA A 102 1.30 2.56 -6.37
N ARG A 103 1.44 2.61 -5.03
CA ARG A 103 1.93 3.78 -4.31
C ARG A 103 3.44 3.78 -4.12
N ASP A 104 4.04 2.60 -3.94
CA ASP A 104 5.51 2.45 -3.88
C ASP A 104 6.19 2.89 -5.18
N LEU A 105 5.56 2.59 -6.32
CA LEU A 105 5.99 3.08 -7.65
C LEU A 105 5.88 4.61 -7.80
N GLY A 106 5.25 5.31 -6.86
CA GLY A 106 5.19 6.78 -6.79
C GLY A 106 6.16 7.41 -5.77
N MET A 107 6.86 6.61 -4.95
CA MET A 107 7.81 7.07 -3.92
C MET A 107 9.29 6.89 -4.30
N ALA A 108 9.59 6.11 -5.34
CA ALA A 108 10.91 6.17 -5.95
C ALA A 108 11.08 7.52 -6.67
N LYS A 109 11.84 8.43 -6.07
CA LYS A 109 12.47 9.49 -6.88
C LYS A 109 13.29 8.78 -7.96
N PRO A 110 13.13 9.13 -9.25
CA PRO A 110 13.85 8.52 -10.37
C PRO A 110 15.33 8.98 -10.42
N LYS A 111 16.03 8.97 -9.29
CA LYS A 111 17.48 9.22 -9.21
C LYS A 111 18.27 8.00 -8.70
N ASP A 112 17.62 7.05 -8.03
CA ASP A 112 18.31 5.87 -7.49
C ASP A 112 18.07 4.59 -8.33
N LEU A 113 17.42 4.74 -9.49
CA LEU A 113 17.23 3.69 -10.50
C LEU A 113 18.04 3.96 -11.78
N GLU A 114 19.15 4.69 -11.68
CA GLU A 114 20.19 4.59 -12.70
C GLU A 114 20.83 3.22 -12.56
N ILE A 115 20.42 2.28 -13.41
CA ILE A 115 21.16 1.04 -13.65
C ILE A 115 22.58 1.48 -14.03
N ASN A 116 23.53 1.28 -13.13
CA ASN A 116 24.93 1.58 -13.39
C ASN A 116 25.35 0.78 -14.64
N PRO A 117 25.71 1.43 -15.76
CA PRO A 117 26.08 0.72 -16.99
C PRO A 117 27.33 -0.17 -16.82
N GLU A 118 28.14 0.04 -15.77
CA GLU A 118 29.24 -0.86 -15.41
C GLU A 118 28.77 -2.21 -14.86
N LEU A 119 27.59 -2.28 -14.24
CA LEU A 119 26.98 -3.54 -13.75
C LEU A 119 26.48 -4.43 -14.90
N LEU A 120 26.13 -3.84 -16.04
CA LEU A 120 25.75 -4.56 -17.25
C LEU A 120 26.94 -5.12 -18.02
N ARG A 121 28.14 -4.51 -17.93
CA ARG A 121 29.36 -5.04 -18.56
C ARG A 121 29.83 -6.37 -17.96
N ASN A 122 29.61 -6.57 -16.67
CA ASN A 122 30.07 -7.76 -15.95
C ASN A 122 29.13 -8.97 -16.11
N LEU A 123 28.00 -8.82 -16.81
CA LEU A 123 27.05 -9.90 -17.09
C LEU A 123 27.17 -10.46 -18.51
N ALA A 124 28.08 -9.95 -19.33
CA ALA A 124 28.40 -10.57 -20.61
C ALA A 124 29.20 -11.87 -20.35
N PRO A 125 28.77 -13.04 -20.87
CA PRO A 125 29.53 -14.26 -20.70
C PRO A 125 30.89 -14.09 -21.40
N HIS A 126 31.98 -14.34 -20.66
CA HIS A 126 33.29 -14.55 -21.25
C HIS A 126 33.17 -15.63 -22.33
N GLN A 127 33.22 -15.23 -23.60
CA GLN A 127 33.55 -16.16 -24.67
C GLN A 127 35.02 -16.55 -24.47
N GLN A 128 35.24 -17.66 -23.79
CA GLN A 128 36.54 -18.33 -23.83
C GLN A 128 36.66 -19.01 -25.20
N GLN A 129 37.69 -18.60 -25.94
CA GLN A 129 38.21 -19.25 -27.13
C GLN A 129 38.83 -20.61 -26.78
#